data_AF-A0A819W2M3-F1
#
_entry.id   AF-A0A819W2M3-F1
#
_cell.length_a   1.000
_cell.length_b   1.000
_cell.length_c   1.000
_cell.angle_alpha   90.00
_cell.angle_beta   90.00
_cell.angle_gamma   90.00
#
_symmetry.space_group_name_H-M   'P 1'
#
loop_
_entity.id
_entity.type
_entity.pdbx_description
1 polymer ?
#
loop_
_entity_poly.entity_id
_entity_poly.type
_entity_poly.pdbx_seq_one_letter_code
_entity_poly.pdbx_strand_id
1 'polypeptide(L)'
;MADHHCCSSHCHSDEASSSNTDQTKSSNINEISHDDLRKHLTLNENDNDNKNDESHTVSQLFDIAWSNQNDLQSPSANTTTDDYSSKLLHTIRLLESLEKRLQSLELFSDNEYIDELSTTNIRYLLVYAFLAWLYQTKRSKPSQRLINVQHAYDYYLKFLTMTKNYGLHKYSIPKAPTNQECENTEQLSSRDVDMMKMAQDRASKIRGHLKRREEEESMKAFEEAMKHDLADEEAKRNFYLSKIQWWINIALDDLDYLHDELRVLLQRQSIESTNDEEIHKRPQRMSPSRPLKPMIITHDQLQSKAIGIGYPSIPTMTIDEFYQSLAQRGLAPTPEQVKEINAGPKFPKASDAEKEEIAKETYIEKDDPDMIKHLRSMDDFKDDNRRGEGNRHNRS
;
A
#
# COMPACT_ATOMS: atom_id res chain seq x y z
N MET A 1 -89.76 37.30 -16.50
CA MET A 1 -90.12 37.27 -17.93
C MET A 1 -89.58 35.97 -18.50
N ALA A 2 -90.38 35.39 -19.38
CA ALA A 2 -90.37 34.05 -19.93
C ALA A 2 -89.07 33.58 -20.62
N ASP A 3 -88.82 32.28 -20.43
CA ASP A 3 -88.58 31.23 -21.44
C ASP A 3 -87.26 31.04 -22.22
N HIS A 4 -86.88 29.75 -22.19
CA HIS A 4 -86.44 28.85 -23.27
C HIS A 4 -84.99 28.30 -23.30
N HIS A 5 -84.95 26.97 -23.11
CA HIS A 5 -84.01 25.94 -23.60
C HIS A 5 -83.47 26.21 -25.03
N CYS A 6 -82.35 25.67 -25.52
CA CYS A 6 -81.89 24.28 -25.45
C CYS A 6 -80.47 24.12 -26.06
N CYS A 7 -79.89 22.92 -25.84
CA CYS A 7 -78.99 22.15 -26.72
C CYS A 7 -77.45 22.22 -26.57
N SER A 8 -76.96 21.15 -25.94
CA SER A 8 -76.20 20.05 -26.56
C SER A 8 -74.67 19.98 -26.40
N SER A 9 -74.27 18.90 -25.73
CA SER A 9 -73.07 18.05 -25.79
C SER A 9 -71.94 18.42 -26.77
N HIS A 10 -70.67 18.32 -26.33
CA HIS A 10 -69.79 17.17 -26.62
C HIS A 10 -68.44 17.30 -25.88
N CYS A 11 -67.88 16.16 -25.46
CA CYS A 11 -66.54 16.03 -24.86
C CYS A 11 -65.53 15.50 -25.91
N HIS A 12 -64.23 15.67 -25.60
CA HIS A 12 -63.01 15.18 -26.29
C HIS A 12 -62.63 16.02 -27.54
N SER A 13 -61.39 16.45 -27.78
CA SER A 13 -60.08 15.82 -27.52
C SER A 13 -58.93 16.85 -27.51
N ASP A 14 -57.86 16.50 -26.80
CA ASP A 14 -56.42 16.56 -27.13
C ASP A 14 -55.68 17.85 -27.58
N GLU A 15 -54.45 17.90 -27.04
CA GLU A 15 -53.19 18.55 -27.48
C GLU A 15 -52.81 20.00 -27.07
N ALA A 16 -51.97 20.02 -26.02
CA ALA A 16 -50.57 20.49 -26.02
C ALA A 16 -50.22 21.96 -26.33
N SER A 17 -49.66 22.65 -25.32
CA SER A 17 -48.37 23.37 -25.37
C SER A 17 -48.10 24.03 -24.00
N SER A 18 -47.18 23.45 -23.21
CA SER A 18 -45.81 23.96 -22.96
C SER A 18 -45.70 25.21 -22.07
N SER A 19 -45.23 25.02 -20.83
CA SER A 19 -44.29 25.96 -20.22
C SER A 19 -43.37 25.21 -19.26
N ASN A 20 -42.11 25.15 -19.68
CA ASN A 20 -40.98 24.56 -18.95
C ASN A 20 -40.67 25.41 -17.71
N THR A 21 -40.48 24.75 -16.57
CA THR A 21 -39.71 25.28 -15.46
C THR A 21 -38.61 24.28 -15.13
N ASP A 22 -37.37 24.71 -15.34
CA ASP A 22 -36.14 24.00 -15.06
C ASP A 22 -36.02 23.71 -13.56
N GLN A 23 -36.06 22.42 -13.20
CA GLN A 23 -35.50 21.93 -11.95
C GLN A 23 -34.22 21.16 -12.28
N THR A 24 -33.10 21.75 -11.88
CA THR A 24 -31.78 21.13 -11.85
C THR A 24 -31.80 19.88 -10.98
N LYS A 25 -31.89 18.70 -11.61
CA LYS A 25 -31.61 17.41 -10.99
C LYS A 25 -30.10 17.28 -10.79
N SER A 26 -29.63 17.56 -9.58
CA SER A 26 -28.36 17.04 -9.07
C SER A 26 -28.52 15.53 -8.86
N SER A 27 -28.05 14.74 -9.84
CA SER A 27 -27.99 13.29 -9.77
C SER A 27 -26.90 12.85 -8.80
N ASN A 28 -27.31 12.28 -7.67
CA ASN A 28 -26.45 11.48 -6.79
C ASN A 28 -26.00 10.23 -7.57
N ILE A 29 -24.70 10.09 -7.82
CA ILE A 29 -24.09 8.94 -8.54
C ILE A 29 -23.58 7.85 -7.56
N ASN A 30 -23.83 7.97 -6.26
CA ASN A 30 -23.27 7.06 -5.25
C ASN A 30 -24.23 5.99 -4.72
N GLU A 31 -24.99 5.33 -5.59
CA GLU A 31 -25.65 4.05 -5.27
C GLU A 31 -25.58 3.11 -6.47
N ILE A 32 -24.37 2.63 -6.78
CA ILE A 32 -24.23 1.42 -7.60
C ILE A 32 -24.33 0.25 -6.63
N SER A 33 -25.44 -0.48 -6.69
CA SER A 33 -25.64 -1.71 -5.92
C SER A 33 -24.46 -2.67 -6.13
N HIS A 34 -23.99 -3.29 -5.05
CA HIS A 34 -22.95 -4.31 -5.02
C HIS A 34 -23.18 -5.46 -6.05
N ASP A 35 -24.44 -5.66 -6.45
CA ASP A 35 -24.84 -6.67 -7.44
C ASP A 35 -24.62 -6.27 -8.90
N ASP A 36 -24.59 -4.97 -9.23
CA ASP A 36 -24.46 -4.50 -10.61
C ASP A 36 -23.00 -4.48 -11.09
N LEU A 37 -22.04 -4.30 -10.18
CA LEU A 37 -20.60 -4.44 -10.46
C LEU A 37 -20.14 -5.90 -10.58
N ARG A 38 -20.86 -6.85 -9.95
CA ARG A 38 -20.55 -8.29 -9.99
C ARG A 38 -20.78 -8.93 -11.37
N LYS A 39 -21.73 -8.41 -12.17
CA LYS A 39 -22.09 -8.98 -13.48
C LYS A 39 -21.00 -8.86 -14.55
N HIS A 40 -20.02 -7.96 -14.38
CA HIS A 40 -18.97 -7.76 -15.37
C HIS A 40 -17.78 -8.75 -15.25
N LEU A 41 -17.78 -9.65 -14.26
CA LEU A 41 -16.66 -10.54 -13.95
C LEU A 41 -16.86 -12.02 -14.35
N THR A 42 -18.01 -12.39 -14.91
CA THR A 42 -18.36 -13.79 -15.24
C THR A 42 -18.25 -14.07 -16.74
N LEU A 43 -17.03 -14.23 -17.25
CA LEU A 43 -16.79 -14.86 -18.55
C LEU A 43 -15.63 -15.85 -18.40
N ASN A 44 -15.97 -17.00 -17.80
CA ASN A 44 -15.39 -18.33 -17.99
C ASN A 44 -15.91 -19.21 -16.84
N GLU A 45 -16.99 -19.91 -17.13
CA GLU A 45 -17.74 -20.77 -16.21
C GLU A 45 -17.35 -22.23 -16.47
N ASN A 46 -16.72 -22.87 -15.49
CA ASN A 46 -16.71 -24.33 -15.38
C ASN A 46 -17.92 -24.71 -14.51
N ASP A 47 -19.06 -24.99 -15.16
CA ASP A 47 -20.34 -25.30 -14.49
C ASP A 47 -20.32 -26.52 -13.55
N ASN A 48 -19.29 -27.35 -13.62
CA ASN A 48 -19.16 -28.54 -12.78
C ASN A 48 -18.71 -28.23 -11.35
N ASP A 49 -17.88 -27.21 -11.13
CA ASP A 49 -17.40 -26.87 -9.78
C ASP A 49 -18.53 -26.23 -8.96
N ASN A 50 -19.35 -25.40 -9.61
CA ASN A 50 -20.45 -24.67 -8.97
C ASN A 50 -21.55 -25.60 -8.41
N LYS A 51 -21.83 -26.73 -9.09
CA LYS A 51 -22.83 -27.71 -8.63
C LYS A 51 -22.39 -28.50 -7.40
N ASN A 52 -21.09 -28.77 -7.26
CA ASN A 52 -20.57 -29.44 -6.07
C ASN A 52 -20.61 -28.47 -4.87
N ASP A 53 -20.25 -27.20 -5.07
CA ASP A 53 -20.21 -26.17 -4.02
C ASP A 53 -21.58 -25.90 -3.38
N GLU A 54 -22.68 -26.02 -4.14
CA GLU A 54 -24.03 -25.82 -3.59
C GLU A 54 -24.42 -26.86 -2.53
N SER A 55 -23.90 -28.09 -2.64
CA SER A 55 -24.23 -29.21 -1.75
C SER A 55 -23.48 -29.21 -0.41
N HIS A 56 -22.37 -28.46 -0.32
CA HIS A 56 -21.51 -28.46 0.86
C HIS A 56 -22.11 -27.66 2.03
N THR A 57 -21.85 -28.10 3.25
CA THR A 57 -22.17 -27.36 4.47
C THR A 57 -21.24 -26.15 4.66
N VAL A 58 -21.66 -25.17 5.47
CA VAL A 58 -20.83 -23.99 5.82
C VAL A 58 -19.46 -24.40 6.37
N SER A 59 -19.41 -25.46 7.18
CA SER A 59 -18.15 -26.01 7.70
C SER A 59 -17.25 -26.50 6.57
N GLN A 60 -17.78 -27.37 5.71
CA GLN A 60 -17.01 -27.99 4.62
C GLN A 60 -16.49 -26.94 3.63
N LEU A 61 -17.30 -25.94 3.30
CA LEU A 61 -16.87 -24.81 2.46
C LEU A 61 -15.69 -24.09 3.12
N PHE A 62 -15.78 -23.76 4.41
CA PHE A 62 -14.67 -23.12 5.10
C PHE A 62 -13.41 -23.99 5.13
N ASP A 63 -13.54 -25.29 5.36
CA ASP A 63 -12.39 -26.21 5.41
C ASP A 63 -11.68 -26.31 4.05
N ILE A 64 -12.45 -26.34 2.94
CA ILE A 64 -11.90 -26.29 1.57
C ILE A 64 -11.21 -24.94 1.33
N ALA A 65 -11.85 -23.83 1.68
CA ALA A 65 -11.27 -22.50 1.53
C ALA A 65 -9.97 -22.34 2.33
N TRP A 66 -9.95 -22.86 3.56
CA TRP A 66 -8.78 -22.87 4.42
C TRP A 66 -7.61 -23.65 3.82
N SER A 67 -7.88 -24.85 3.28
CA SER A 67 -6.87 -25.64 2.58
C SER A 67 -6.32 -24.89 1.36
N ASN A 68 -7.21 -24.32 0.54
CA ASN A 68 -6.81 -23.56 -0.62
C ASN A 68 -5.96 -22.34 -0.25
N GLN A 69 -6.33 -21.63 0.82
CA GLN A 69 -5.60 -20.48 1.32
C GLN A 69 -4.17 -20.85 1.72
N ASN A 70 -3.98 -21.94 2.46
CA ASN A 70 -2.66 -22.41 2.86
C ASN A 70 -1.80 -22.79 1.65
N ASP A 71 -2.39 -23.46 0.67
CA ASP A 71 -1.69 -23.82 -0.57
C ASP A 71 -1.30 -22.58 -1.39
N LEU A 72 -2.18 -21.58 -1.46
CA LEU A 72 -1.94 -20.33 -2.19
C LEU A 72 -0.91 -19.42 -1.49
N GLN A 73 -0.77 -19.53 -0.17
CA GLN A 73 0.24 -18.83 0.63
C GLN A 73 1.58 -19.57 0.71
N SER A 74 1.65 -20.82 0.23
CA SER A 74 2.88 -21.60 0.29
C SER A 74 4.03 -20.88 -0.45
N PRO A 75 5.25 -20.81 0.13
CA PRO A 75 6.42 -20.25 -0.54
C PRO A 75 6.77 -20.96 -1.86
N SER A 76 6.31 -22.20 -2.05
CA SER A 76 6.51 -22.98 -3.27
C SER A 76 5.46 -22.70 -4.36
N ALA A 77 4.43 -21.90 -4.06
CA ALA A 77 3.36 -21.62 -5.01
C ALA A 77 3.86 -20.72 -6.14
N ASN A 78 3.71 -21.19 -7.38
CA ASN A 78 4.05 -20.38 -8.54
C ASN A 78 2.88 -19.47 -8.92
N THR A 79 2.95 -18.20 -8.49
CA THR A 79 1.92 -17.18 -8.74
C THR A 79 1.72 -16.84 -10.21
N THR A 80 2.62 -17.30 -11.09
CA THR A 80 2.54 -17.00 -12.53
C THR A 80 1.66 -18.00 -13.29
N THR A 81 1.45 -19.21 -12.75
CA THR A 81 0.70 -20.27 -13.45
C THR A 81 -0.79 -19.98 -13.55
N ASP A 82 -1.43 -20.58 -14.55
CA ASP A 82 -2.87 -20.50 -14.74
C ASP A 82 -3.63 -21.30 -13.67
N ASP A 83 -3.05 -22.43 -13.22
CA ASP A 83 -3.58 -23.25 -12.12
C ASP A 83 -3.71 -22.43 -10.81
N TYR A 84 -2.70 -21.61 -10.49
CA TYR A 84 -2.76 -20.71 -9.33
C TYR A 84 -3.91 -19.72 -9.46
N SER A 85 -4.05 -19.11 -10.65
CA SER A 85 -5.12 -18.14 -10.93
C SER A 85 -6.50 -18.77 -10.85
N SER A 86 -6.66 -19.99 -11.38
CA SER A 86 -7.91 -20.75 -11.37
C SER A 86 -8.29 -21.16 -9.95
N LYS A 87 -7.33 -21.66 -9.16
CA LYS A 87 -7.54 -22.01 -7.75
C LYS A 87 -7.89 -20.78 -6.91
N LEU A 88 -7.22 -19.65 -7.14
CA LEU A 88 -7.53 -18.37 -6.49
C LEU A 88 -8.95 -17.91 -6.82
N LEU A 89 -9.34 -17.94 -8.10
CA LEU A 89 -10.68 -17.54 -8.52
C LEU A 89 -11.78 -18.45 -7.97
N HIS A 90 -11.55 -19.76 -7.98
CA HIS A 90 -12.45 -20.73 -7.36
C HIS A 90 -12.61 -20.47 -5.85
N THR A 91 -11.50 -20.21 -5.15
CA THR A 91 -11.52 -19.90 -3.71
C THR A 91 -12.28 -18.61 -3.40
N ILE A 92 -12.15 -17.57 -4.24
CA ILE A 92 -12.96 -16.34 -4.12
C ILE A 92 -14.45 -16.68 -4.22
N ARG A 93 -14.87 -17.40 -5.26
CA ARG A 93 -16.29 -17.77 -5.46
C ARG A 93 -16.84 -18.57 -4.28
N LEU A 94 -16.05 -19.52 -3.78
CA LEU A 94 -16.40 -20.36 -2.65
C LEU A 94 -16.59 -19.51 -1.38
N LEU A 95 -15.66 -18.61 -1.08
CA LEU A 95 -15.77 -17.71 0.06
C LEU A 95 -16.90 -16.69 -0.07
N GLU A 96 -17.21 -16.19 -1.27
CA GLU A 96 -18.39 -15.34 -1.50
C GLU A 96 -19.71 -16.09 -1.28
N SER A 97 -19.78 -17.36 -1.69
CA SER A 97 -20.93 -18.22 -1.40
C SER A 97 -21.05 -18.48 0.11
N LEU A 98 -19.92 -18.72 0.78
CA LEU A 98 -19.86 -18.88 2.22
C LEU A 98 -20.31 -17.62 2.95
N GLU A 99 -19.86 -16.43 2.53
CA GLU A 99 -20.28 -15.14 3.10
C GLU A 99 -21.80 -14.98 3.07
N LYS A 100 -22.43 -15.22 1.90
CA LYS A 100 -23.88 -15.13 1.75
C LYS A 100 -24.63 -16.09 2.67
N ARG A 101 -24.11 -17.32 2.84
CA ARG A 101 -24.68 -18.32 3.77
C ARG A 101 -24.52 -17.87 5.23
N LEU A 102 -23.35 -17.35 5.61
CA LEU A 102 -23.12 -16.82 6.96
C LEU A 102 -24.05 -15.65 7.28
N GLN A 103 -24.28 -14.75 6.31
CA GLN A 103 -25.25 -13.66 6.44
C GLN A 103 -26.68 -14.18 6.61
N SER A 104 -27.10 -15.19 5.83
CA SER A 104 -28.44 -15.79 5.97
C SER A 104 -28.66 -16.51 7.30
N LEU A 105 -27.58 -16.97 7.94
CA LEU A 105 -27.63 -17.61 9.25
C LEU A 105 -27.56 -16.61 10.41
N GLU A 106 -27.28 -15.32 10.13
CA GLU A 106 -27.14 -14.26 11.13
C GLU A 106 -26.20 -14.65 12.30
N LEU A 107 -25.10 -15.35 11.97
CA LEU A 107 -24.16 -15.88 12.96
C LEU A 107 -23.36 -14.80 13.72
N PHE A 108 -23.40 -13.57 13.24
CA PHE A 108 -22.67 -12.46 13.82
C PHE A 108 -23.59 -11.27 14.01
N SER A 109 -23.42 -10.59 15.13
CA SER A 109 -24.15 -9.38 15.51
C SER A 109 -23.17 -8.31 16.00
N ASP A 110 -23.48 -7.05 15.71
CA ASP A 110 -22.61 -5.91 16.04
C ASP A 110 -22.46 -5.66 17.55
N ASN A 111 -23.32 -6.24 18.37
CA ASN A 111 -23.37 -6.01 19.82
C ASN A 111 -22.94 -7.23 20.65
N GLU A 112 -22.30 -8.22 20.05
CA GLU A 112 -21.81 -9.42 20.74
C GLU A 112 -20.33 -9.33 21.12
N TYR A 113 -19.95 -9.97 22.22
CA TYR A 113 -18.55 -10.16 22.58
C TYR A 113 -18.00 -11.49 22.06
N ILE A 114 -16.68 -11.58 21.90
CA ILE A 114 -16.00 -12.80 21.42
C ILE A 114 -16.32 -14.04 22.29
N ASP A 115 -16.62 -13.85 23.58
CA ASP A 115 -16.95 -14.92 24.52
C ASP A 115 -18.31 -15.57 24.26
N GLU A 116 -19.20 -14.90 23.52
CA GLU A 116 -20.52 -15.40 23.15
C GLU A 116 -20.46 -16.32 21.93
N LEU A 117 -19.36 -16.27 21.16
CA LEU A 117 -19.16 -17.12 19.99
C LEU A 117 -18.58 -18.49 20.37
N SER A 118 -19.15 -19.55 19.79
CA SER A 118 -18.58 -20.90 19.87
C SER A 118 -17.24 -20.98 19.13
N THR A 119 -16.36 -21.88 19.56
CA THR A 119 -15.05 -22.12 18.93
C THR A 119 -15.16 -22.38 17.43
N THR A 120 -16.22 -23.08 17.00
CA THR A 120 -16.49 -23.37 15.59
C THR A 120 -16.89 -22.15 14.77
N ASN A 121 -17.49 -21.14 15.39
CA ASN A 121 -17.97 -19.94 14.71
C ASN A 121 -16.89 -18.86 14.61
N ILE A 122 -15.97 -18.81 15.58
CA ILE A 122 -14.85 -17.84 15.58
C ILE A 122 -14.05 -17.90 14.28
N ARG A 123 -13.78 -19.10 13.75
CA ARG A 123 -13.02 -19.27 12.51
C ARG A 123 -13.67 -18.57 11.31
N TYR A 124 -14.99 -18.41 11.28
CA TYR A 124 -15.69 -17.78 10.17
C TYR A 124 -15.46 -16.26 10.10
N LEU A 125 -14.95 -15.62 11.17
CA LEU A 125 -14.51 -14.22 11.11
C LEU A 125 -13.38 -14.02 10.09
N LEU A 126 -12.58 -15.06 9.83
CA LEU A 126 -11.46 -15.02 8.89
C LEU A 126 -11.89 -14.96 7.42
N VAL A 127 -13.17 -15.25 7.11
CA VAL A 127 -13.68 -15.22 5.74
C VAL A 127 -13.45 -13.85 5.08
N TYR A 128 -13.68 -12.76 5.80
CA TYR A 128 -13.49 -11.41 5.29
C TYR A 128 -12.00 -11.09 5.04
N ALA A 129 -11.11 -11.51 5.95
CA ALA A 129 -9.67 -11.33 5.77
C ALA A 129 -9.14 -12.13 4.56
N PHE A 130 -9.60 -13.37 4.38
CA PHE A 130 -9.24 -14.19 3.22
C PHE A 130 -9.74 -13.60 1.91
N LEU A 131 -11.00 -13.16 1.85
CA LEU A 131 -11.53 -12.49 0.66
C LEU A 131 -10.70 -11.26 0.30
N ALA A 132 -10.40 -10.40 1.27
CA ALA A 132 -9.60 -9.20 1.05
C ALA A 132 -8.22 -9.53 0.45
N TRP A 133 -7.50 -10.48 1.07
CA TRP A 133 -6.20 -10.93 0.59
C TRP A 133 -6.27 -11.54 -0.82
N LEU A 134 -7.30 -12.33 -1.12
CA LEU A 134 -7.47 -12.94 -2.45
C LEU A 134 -7.72 -11.88 -3.52
N TYR A 135 -8.57 -10.88 -3.25
CA TYR A 135 -8.80 -9.75 -4.18
C TYR A 135 -7.55 -8.91 -4.39
N GLN A 136 -6.76 -8.67 -3.34
CA GLN A 136 -5.47 -7.98 -3.43
C GLN A 136 -4.47 -8.76 -4.29
N THR A 137 -4.42 -10.08 -4.12
CA THR A 137 -3.48 -10.99 -4.81
C THR A 137 -3.91 -11.29 -6.26
N LYS A 138 -5.18 -11.11 -6.59
CA LYS A 138 -5.75 -11.40 -7.91
C LYS A 138 -5.09 -10.56 -9.02
N ARG A 139 -4.37 -11.26 -9.90
CA ARG A 139 -3.84 -10.68 -11.15
C ARG A 139 -4.99 -10.27 -12.05
N SER A 140 -4.94 -9.05 -12.58
CA SER A 140 -6.01 -8.49 -13.40
C SER A 140 -5.48 -7.44 -14.37
N LYS A 141 -6.28 -7.14 -15.40
CA LYS A 141 -5.99 -6.03 -16.33
C LYS A 141 -6.11 -4.70 -15.58
N PRO A 142 -5.41 -3.63 -16.01
CA PRO A 142 -5.50 -2.31 -15.38
C PRO A 142 -6.92 -1.80 -15.20
N SER A 143 -7.80 -2.06 -16.18
CA SER A 143 -9.23 -1.69 -16.12
C SER A 143 -10.01 -2.35 -14.98
N GLN A 144 -9.61 -3.56 -14.56
CA GLN A 144 -10.27 -4.32 -13.50
C GLN A 144 -9.54 -4.20 -12.15
N ARG A 145 -8.29 -3.70 -12.15
CA ARG A 145 -7.49 -3.58 -10.93
C ARG A 145 -8.15 -2.65 -9.92
N LEU A 146 -8.67 -1.50 -10.35
CA LEU A 146 -9.36 -0.56 -9.47
C LEU A 146 -10.49 -1.24 -8.68
N ILE A 147 -11.36 -2.00 -9.36
CA ILE A 147 -12.48 -2.72 -8.75
C ILE A 147 -11.96 -3.79 -7.77
N ASN A 148 -10.92 -4.53 -8.12
CA ASN A 148 -10.36 -5.56 -7.22
C ASN A 148 -9.73 -4.94 -5.96
N VAL A 149 -9.00 -3.82 -6.10
CA VAL A 149 -8.41 -3.11 -4.96
C VAL A 149 -9.50 -2.52 -4.07
N GLN A 150 -10.58 -1.99 -4.65
CA GLN A 150 -11.73 -1.50 -3.91
C GLN A 150 -12.40 -2.64 -3.12
N HIS A 151 -12.65 -3.80 -3.75
CA HIS A 151 -13.14 -4.97 -3.03
C HIS A 151 -12.21 -5.41 -1.89
N ALA A 152 -10.90 -5.44 -2.12
CA ALA A 152 -9.93 -5.79 -1.08
C ALA A 152 -10.01 -4.83 0.10
N TYR A 153 -10.09 -3.52 -0.18
CA TYR A 153 -10.25 -2.47 0.82
C TYR A 153 -11.54 -2.65 1.63
N ASP A 154 -12.68 -2.83 0.97
CA ASP A 154 -13.99 -2.98 1.61
C ASP A 154 -14.05 -4.22 2.51
N TYR A 155 -13.48 -5.35 2.07
CA TYR A 155 -13.43 -6.57 2.89
C TYR A 155 -12.51 -6.44 4.09
N TYR A 156 -11.33 -5.81 3.98
CA TYR A 156 -10.49 -5.52 5.14
C TYR A 156 -11.15 -4.55 6.11
N LEU A 157 -11.83 -3.52 5.58
CA LEU A 157 -12.61 -2.58 6.39
C LEU A 157 -13.71 -3.30 7.18
N LYS A 158 -14.45 -4.21 6.52
CA LYS A 158 -15.47 -5.04 7.15
C LYS A 158 -14.86 -5.96 8.21
N PHE A 159 -13.75 -6.62 7.92
CA PHE A 159 -13.03 -7.48 8.88
C PHE A 159 -12.59 -6.72 10.14
N LEU A 160 -11.95 -5.56 9.98
CA LEU A 160 -11.51 -4.72 11.10
C LEU A 160 -12.70 -4.15 11.89
N THR A 161 -13.79 -3.79 11.23
CA THR A 161 -15.00 -3.31 11.91
C THR A 161 -15.62 -4.41 12.75
N MET A 162 -15.79 -5.61 12.19
CA MET A 162 -16.31 -6.77 12.92
C MET A 162 -15.43 -7.14 14.10
N THR A 163 -14.12 -7.29 13.89
CA THR A 163 -13.19 -7.68 14.97
C THR A 163 -13.08 -6.61 16.07
N LYS A 164 -13.28 -5.33 15.74
CA LYS A 164 -13.44 -4.25 16.73
C LYS A 164 -14.72 -4.40 17.54
N ASN A 165 -15.87 -4.66 16.90
CA ASN A 165 -17.16 -4.84 17.57
C ASN A 165 -17.10 -6.00 18.58
N TYR A 166 -16.47 -7.11 18.20
CA TYR A 166 -16.22 -8.26 19.07
C TYR A 166 -15.14 -8.04 20.15
N GLY A 167 -14.53 -6.86 20.23
CA GLY A 167 -13.58 -6.48 21.27
C GLY A 167 -12.15 -7.02 21.10
N LEU A 168 -11.79 -7.52 19.91
CA LEU A 168 -10.48 -8.13 19.65
C LEU A 168 -9.36 -7.09 19.51
N HIS A 169 -9.69 -5.85 19.13
CA HIS A 169 -8.71 -4.77 19.05
C HIS A 169 -9.32 -3.39 19.30
N LYS A 170 -8.44 -2.40 19.51
CA LYS A 170 -8.80 -0.99 19.76
C LYS A 170 -8.26 -0.02 18.71
N TYR A 171 -7.67 -0.53 17.63
CA TYR A 171 -7.12 0.30 16.56
C TYR A 171 -8.18 1.19 15.90
N SER A 172 -7.77 2.40 15.50
CA SER A 172 -8.57 3.28 14.67
C SER A 172 -8.58 2.73 13.25
N ILE A 173 -9.75 2.68 12.62
CA ILE A 173 -9.91 2.14 11.28
C ILE A 173 -9.90 3.33 10.29
N PRO A 174 -8.92 3.43 9.39
CA PRO A 174 -8.88 4.44 8.33
C PRO A 174 -10.16 4.40 7.49
N LYS A 175 -10.64 5.57 7.05
CA LYS A 175 -11.78 5.67 6.13
C LYS A 175 -11.28 5.57 4.69
N ALA A 176 -12.15 5.10 3.79
CA ALA A 176 -11.84 5.00 2.37
C ALA A 176 -11.49 6.38 1.80
N PRO A 177 -10.46 6.48 0.93
CA PRO A 177 -10.16 7.73 0.26
C PRO A 177 -11.34 8.11 -0.63
N THR A 178 -11.96 9.25 -0.33
CA THR A 178 -13.03 9.80 -1.17
C THR A 178 -12.41 10.69 -2.25
N ASN A 179 -13.04 10.81 -3.42
CA ASN A 179 -12.58 11.68 -4.53
C ASN A 179 -12.22 13.12 -4.09
N GLN A 180 -12.80 13.61 -2.98
CA GLN A 180 -12.52 14.93 -2.39
C GLN A 180 -11.15 15.05 -1.70
N GLU A 181 -10.53 13.95 -1.28
CA GLU A 181 -9.21 13.96 -0.62
C GLU A 181 -8.06 14.07 -1.63
N CYS A 182 -8.31 13.71 -2.90
CA CYS A 182 -7.34 13.81 -3.98
C CYS A 182 -6.99 15.26 -4.35
N GLU A 183 -7.90 16.22 -4.15
CA GLU A 183 -7.67 17.64 -4.49
C GLU A 183 -6.80 18.36 -3.43
N ASN A 184 -6.82 17.92 -2.18
CA ASN A 184 -6.17 18.63 -1.07
C ASN A 184 -4.66 18.37 -0.93
N THR A 185 -4.06 17.53 -1.80
CA THR A 185 -2.66 17.10 -1.63
C THR A 185 -1.65 17.88 -2.49
N GLU A 186 -2.04 18.98 -3.12
CA GLU A 186 -1.08 19.86 -3.81
C GLU A 186 -0.14 20.61 -2.84
N GLN A 187 -0.37 20.54 -1.53
CA GLN A 187 0.41 21.28 -0.52
C GLN A 187 1.53 20.49 0.18
N LEU A 188 1.68 19.18 -0.06
CA LEU A 188 2.83 18.41 0.46
C LEU A 188 4.04 18.52 -0.49
N SER A 189 4.36 19.75 -0.88
CA SER A 189 5.60 20.12 -1.56
C SER A 189 6.36 21.17 -0.74
N SER A 190 6.75 20.82 0.49
CA SER A 190 7.82 21.54 1.20
C SER A 190 8.37 20.63 2.31
N ARG A 191 9.65 20.24 2.21
CA ARG A 191 10.78 20.79 2.98
C ARG A 191 10.71 20.37 4.45
N ASP A 192 11.73 19.62 4.86
CA ASP A 192 11.94 19.00 6.19
C ASP A 192 11.36 17.59 6.34
N VAL A 193 11.99 16.67 5.60
CA VAL A 193 11.93 15.25 5.90
C VAL A 193 12.62 15.01 7.24
N ASP A 194 11.84 14.96 8.32
CA ASP A 194 12.31 14.73 9.67
C ASP A 194 12.95 13.32 9.78
N MET A 195 14.29 13.29 9.74
CA MET A 195 15.08 12.06 9.81
C MET A 195 14.78 11.25 11.09
N MET A 196 14.38 11.93 12.17
CA MET A 196 13.97 11.29 13.42
C MET A 196 12.66 10.52 13.25
N LYS A 197 11.67 11.11 12.56
CA LYS A 197 10.41 10.42 12.23
C LYS A 197 10.65 9.22 11.32
N MET A 198 11.50 9.37 10.30
CA MET A 198 11.86 8.23 9.43
C MET A 198 12.56 7.09 10.18
N ALA A 199 13.46 7.43 11.12
CA ALA A 199 14.13 6.44 11.95
C ALA A 199 13.15 5.75 12.91
N GLN A 200 12.21 6.50 13.49
CA GLN A 200 11.14 5.98 14.35
C GLN A 200 10.16 5.08 13.57
N ASP A 201 9.74 5.48 12.37
CA ASP A 201 8.89 4.69 11.49
C ASP A 201 9.58 3.40 11.09
N ARG A 202 10.87 3.48 10.70
CA ARG A 202 11.68 2.30 10.39
C ARG A 202 11.80 1.37 11.60
N ALA A 203 12.12 1.89 12.78
CA ALA A 203 12.24 1.10 13.99
C ALA A 203 10.90 0.42 14.37
N SER A 204 9.79 1.12 14.17
CA SER A 204 8.44 0.59 14.41
C SER A 204 8.10 -0.53 13.43
N LYS A 205 8.43 -0.37 12.13
CA LYS A 205 8.27 -1.42 11.12
C LYS A 205 9.13 -2.66 11.43
N ILE A 206 10.37 -2.47 11.87
CA ILE A 206 11.26 -3.58 12.27
C ILE A 206 10.67 -4.34 13.47
N ARG A 207 10.22 -3.60 14.50
CA ARG A 207 9.60 -4.21 15.69
C ARG A 207 8.32 -4.97 15.33
N GLY A 208 7.48 -4.37 14.48
CA GLY A 208 6.25 -5.00 13.99
C GLY A 208 6.54 -6.28 13.20
N HIS A 209 7.54 -6.26 12.31
CA HIS A 209 7.96 -7.43 11.55
C HIS A 209 8.48 -8.57 12.44
N LEU A 210 9.33 -8.26 13.43
CA LEU A 210 9.86 -9.25 14.37
C LEU A 210 8.74 -9.92 15.17
N LYS A 211 7.81 -9.12 15.70
CA LYS A 211 6.64 -9.63 16.43
C LYS A 211 5.77 -10.53 15.56
N ARG A 212 5.53 -10.14 14.31
CA ARG A 212 4.73 -10.92 13.35
C ARG A 212 5.37 -12.28 13.05
N ARG A 213 6.70 -12.35 12.95
CA ARG A 213 7.43 -13.61 12.74
C ARG A 213 7.31 -14.54 13.93
N GLU A 214 7.44 -14.03 15.14
CA GLU A 214 7.27 -14.82 16.37
C GLU A 214 5.84 -15.39 16.47
N GLU A 215 4.83 -14.54 16.19
CA GLU A 215 3.43 -14.96 16.12
C GLU A 215 3.22 -16.03 15.03
N GLU A 216 3.83 -15.89 13.85
CA GLU A 216 3.74 -16.87 12.76
C GLU A 216 4.39 -18.22 13.11
N GLU A 217 5.58 -18.22 13.71
CA GLU A 217 6.27 -19.43 14.16
C GLU A 217 5.47 -20.18 15.23
N SER A 218 4.91 -19.44 16.20
CA SER A 218 4.01 -20.02 17.20
C SER A 218 2.77 -20.62 16.55
N MET A 219 2.19 -19.98 15.54
CA MET A 219 1.00 -20.50 14.85
C MET A 219 1.28 -21.74 14.02
N LYS A 220 2.46 -21.86 13.39
CA LYS A 220 2.84 -23.08 12.65
C LYS A 220 2.88 -24.30 13.57
N ALA A 221 3.41 -24.15 14.78
CA ALA A 221 3.42 -25.23 15.77
C ALA A 221 2.00 -25.68 16.17
N PHE A 222 1.05 -24.73 16.31
CA PHE A 222 -0.35 -25.07 16.57
C PHE A 222 -1.07 -25.68 15.37
N GLU A 223 -0.79 -25.23 14.15
CA GLU A 223 -1.35 -25.83 12.92
C GLU A 223 -0.94 -27.31 12.79
N GLU A 224 0.30 -27.66 13.13
CA GLU A 224 0.76 -29.05 13.17
C GLU A 224 0.02 -29.87 14.24
N ALA A 225 -0.17 -29.33 15.45
CA ALA A 225 -0.93 -30.00 16.51
C ALA A 225 -2.41 -30.22 16.13
N MET A 226 -3.04 -29.27 15.43
CA MET A 226 -4.41 -29.39 14.94
C MET A 226 -4.56 -30.44 13.84
N LYS A 227 -3.60 -30.56 12.92
CA LYS A 227 -3.63 -31.59 11.86
C LYS A 227 -3.67 -33.02 12.42
N HIS A 228 -3.13 -33.23 13.61
CA HIS A 228 -3.14 -34.52 14.29
C HIS A 228 -4.34 -34.71 15.23
N ASP A 229 -5.27 -33.75 15.29
CA ASP A 229 -6.43 -33.72 16.21
C ASP A 229 -6.07 -33.98 17.68
N LEU A 230 -4.84 -33.62 18.06
CA LEU A 230 -4.33 -33.75 19.43
C LEU A 230 -4.68 -32.53 20.30
N ALA A 231 -5.41 -31.57 19.73
CA ALA A 231 -5.69 -30.29 20.36
C ALA A 231 -7.09 -30.28 21.00
N ASP A 232 -7.14 -29.98 22.29
CA ASP A 232 -8.38 -29.75 23.03
C ASP A 232 -9.13 -28.52 22.49
N GLU A 233 -10.43 -28.42 22.79
CA GLU A 233 -11.30 -27.31 22.33
C GLU A 233 -10.78 -25.91 22.73
N GLU A 234 -10.18 -25.79 23.92
CA GLU A 234 -9.57 -24.54 24.38
C GLU A 234 -8.33 -24.16 23.55
N ALA A 235 -7.52 -25.14 23.17
CA ALA A 235 -6.38 -24.93 22.29
C ALA A 235 -6.83 -24.50 20.88
N LYS A 236 -7.90 -25.13 20.34
CA LYS A 236 -8.53 -24.74 19.06
C LYS A 236 -9.04 -23.29 19.11
N ARG A 237 -9.67 -22.88 20.22
CA ARG A 237 -10.13 -21.49 20.42
C ARG A 237 -8.96 -20.51 20.43
N ASN A 238 -7.93 -20.78 21.22
CA ASN A 238 -6.75 -19.91 21.31
C ASN A 238 -6.00 -19.80 19.98
N PHE A 239 -5.95 -20.88 19.21
CA PHE A 239 -5.38 -20.87 17.87
C PHE A 239 -6.12 -19.90 16.94
N TYR A 240 -7.45 -20.02 16.83
CA TYR A 240 -8.21 -19.15 15.94
C TYR A 240 -8.15 -17.69 16.37
N LEU A 241 -8.16 -17.39 17.67
CA LEU A 241 -7.97 -16.03 18.18
C LEU A 241 -6.60 -15.47 17.80
N SER A 242 -5.55 -16.27 17.94
CA SER A 242 -4.19 -15.88 17.53
C SER A 242 -4.12 -15.64 16.02
N LYS A 243 -4.78 -16.48 15.22
CA LYS A 243 -4.87 -16.32 13.76
C LYS A 243 -5.61 -15.04 13.38
N ILE A 244 -6.72 -14.73 14.05
CA ILE A 244 -7.46 -13.49 13.82
C ILE A 244 -6.58 -12.28 14.18
N GLN A 245 -5.85 -12.32 15.31
CA GLN A 245 -4.93 -11.26 15.69
C GLN A 245 -3.82 -11.03 14.66
N TRP A 246 -3.28 -12.11 14.10
CA TRP A 246 -2.30 -12.04 13.02
C TRP A 246 -2.90 -11.38 11.76
N TRP A 247 -4.11 -11.78 11.38
CA TRP A 247 -4.82 -11.16 10.25
C TRP A 247 -5.19 -9.69 10.50
N ILE A 248 -5.48 -9.29 11.74
CA ILE A 248 -5.69 -7.88 12.09
C ILE A 248 -4.41 -7.08 11.80
N ASN A 249 -3.26 -7.59 12.20
CA ASN A 249 -1.97 -6.93 11.95
C ASN A 249 -1.68 -6.82 10.44
N ILE A 250 -2.01 -7.85 9.65
CA ILE A 250 -1.89 -7.82 8.19
C ILE A 250 -2.84 -6.80 7.58
N ALA A 251 -4.12 -6.85 7.96
CA ALA A 251 -5.15 -5.97 7.42
C ALA A 251 -4.83 -4.50 7.67
N LEU A 252 -4.28 -4.14 8.84
CA LEU A 252 -3.87 -2.76 9.13
C LEU A 252 -2.77 -2.27 8.19
N ASP A 253 -1.74 -3.08 7.96
CA ASP A 253 -0.66 -2.70 7.04
C ASP A 253 -1.16 -2.65 5.60
N ASP A 254 -1.90 -3.67 5.17
CA ASP A 254 -2.44 -3.76 3.81
C ASP A 254 -3.41 -2.62 3.51
N LEU A 255 -4.19 -2.16 4.48
CA LEU A 255 -5.15 -1.08 4.28
C LEU A 255 -4.46 0.25 3.91
N ASP A 256 -3.31 0.55 4.53
CA ASP A 256 -2.52 1.73 4.18
C ASP A 256 -1.99 1.63 2.74
N TYR A 257 -1.47 0.46 2.34
CA TYR A 257 -1.00 0.24 0.96
C TYR A 257 -2.15 0.29 -0.06
N LEU A 258 -3.29 -0.32 0.26
CA LEU A 258 -4.47 -0.32 -0.61
C LEU A 258 -5.07 1.09 -0.73
N HIS A 259 -5.06 1.87 0.33
CA HIS A 259 -5.48 3.27 0.31
C HIS A 259 -4.65 4.09 -0.68
N ASP A 260 -3.31 3.99 -0.59
CA ASP A 260 -2.41 4.68 -1.51
C ASP A 260 -2.57 4.19 -2.96
N GLU A 261 -2.74 2.89 -3.16
CA GLU A 261 -2.99 2.32 -4.49
C GLU A 261 -4.33 2.83 -5.08
N LEU A 262 -5.42 2.84 -4.29
CA LEU A 262 -6.71 3.38 -4.70
C LEU A 262 -6.59 4.83 -5.12
N ARG A 263 -5.89 5.65 -4.33
CA ARG A 263 -5.67 7.05 -4.64
C ARG A 263 -4.99 7.24 -5.99
N VAL A 264 -3.94 6.47 -6.28
CA VAL A 264 -3.22 6.53 -7.56
C VAL A 264 -4.08 6.04 -8.72
N LEU A 265 -4.84 4.96 -8.54
CA LEU A 265 -5.71 4.41 -9.58
C LEU A 265 -6.89 5.35 -9.91
N LEU A 266 -7.47 6.01 -8.90
CA LEU A 266 -8.52 7.02 -9.09
C LEU A 266 -8.00 8.24 -9.84
N GLN A 267 -6.81 8.76 -9.47
CA GLN A 267 -6.17 9.87 -10.18
C GLN A 267 -5.87 9.51 -11.64
N ARG A 268 -5.44 8.28 -11.90
CA ARG A 268 -5.25 7.80 -13.27
C ARG A 268 -6.56 7.80 -14.06
N GLN A 269 -7.66 7.32 -13.46
CA GLN A 269 -8.96 7.27 -14.11
C GLN A 269 -9.50 8.67 -14.43
N SER A 270 -9.31 9.64 -13.54
CA SER A 270 -9.69 11.04 -13.80
C SER A 270 -8.87 11.64 -14.94
N ILE A 271 -7.56 11.36 -14.99
CA ILE A 271 -6.71 11.79 -16.11
C ILE A 271 -7.17 11.14 -17.43
N GLU A 272 -7.45 9.83 -17.45
CA GLU A 272 -7.97 9.15 -18.65
C GLU A 272 -9.30 9.76 -19.12
N SER A 273 -10.20 10.09 -18.19
CA SER A 273 -11.51 10.70 -18.50
C SER A 273 -11.39 12.14 -19.01
N THR A 274 -10.46 12.94 -18.47
CA THR A 274 -10.18 14.31 -18.97
C THR A 274 -9.51 14.32 -20.34
N ASN A 275 -8.71 13.29 -20.66
CA ASN A 275 -8.08 13.17 -21.97
C ASN A 275 -9.09 12.89 -23.09
N ASP A 276 -10.25 12.29 -22.78
CA ASP A 276 -11.31 12.02 -23.76
C ASP A 276 -12.13 13.29 -24.12
N GLU A 277 -12.24 14.27 -23.22
CA GLU A 277 -12.85 15.58 -23.52
C GLU A 277 -11.88 16.54 -24.25
N GLU A 278 -10.57 16.37 -24.12
CA GLU A 278 -9.54 17.18 -24.82
C GLU A 278 -8.98 16.54 -26.11
N ILE A 279 -9.62 15.50 -26.68
CA ILE A 279 -9.20 14.93 -27.98
C ILE A 279 -9.32 15.96 -29.13
N HIS A 280 -10.08 17.05 -28.97
CA HIS A 280 -10.14 18.16 -29.93
C HIS A 280 -9.14 19.30 -29.66
N LYS A 281 -8.28 19.19 -28.65
CA LYS A 281 -7.14 20.09 -28.43
C LYS A 281 -5.91 19.32 -27.99
N ARG A 282 -5.54 18.24 -28.69
CA ARG A 282 -4.12 17.83 -28.68
C ARG A 282 -3.30 19.08 -29.01
N PRO A 283 -2.31 19.50 -28.19
CA PRO A 283 -1.30 20.39 -28.72
C PRO A 283 -0.77 19.67 -29.95
N GLN A 284 -0.93 20.28 -31.12
CA GLN A 284 -0.36 19.77 -32.35
C GLN A 284 1.05 19.32 -31.98
N ARG A 285 1.40 18.07 -32.31
CA ARG A 285 2.77 17.55 -32.17
C ARG A 285 3.66 18.72 -32.56
N MET A 286 4.37 19.29 -31.59
CA MET A 286 5.22 20.45 -31.88
C MET A 286 6.01 20.04 -33.11
N SER A 287 5.85 20.82 -34.19
CA SER A 287 6.59 20.62 -35.43
C SER A 287 8.01 20.18 -35.05
N PRO A 288 8.56 19.10 -35.66
CA PRO A 288 9.75 18.44 -35.18
C PRO A 288 10.75 19.49 -34.71
N SER A 289 11.00 19.52 -33.39
CA SER A 289 11.86 20.53 -32.78
C SER A 289 13.12 20.60 -33.61
N ARG A 290 13.51 21.81 -34.03
CA ARG A 290 14.73 22.02 -34.81
C ARG A 290 15.85 21.18 -34.17
N PRO A 291 16.59 20.37 -34.93
CA PRO A 291 17.63 19.52 -34.36
C PRO A 291 18.54 20.40 -33.51
N LEU A 292 18.81 19.95 -32.27
CA LEU A 292 19.64 20.68 -31.33
C LEU A 292 20.95 21.04 -32.03
N LYS A 293 21.27 22.33 -32.08
CA LYS A 293 22.58 22.76 -32.59
C LYS A 293 23.63 22.15 -31.66
N PRO A 294 24.62 21.41 -32.16
CA PRO A 294 25.70 20.91 -31.33
C PRO A 294 26.40 22.11 -30.69
N MET A 295 26.40 22.19 -29.37
CA MET A 295 27.24 23.13 -28.66
C MET A 295 28.67 22.58 -28.69
N ILE A 296 29.57 23.31 -29.35
CA ILE A 296 31.00 23.02 -29.29
C ILE A 296 31.47 23.50 -27.90
N ILE A 297 31.68 22.54 -27.01
CA ILE A 297 32.35 22.80 -25.73
C ILE A 297 33.83 23.03 -26.07
N THR A 298 34.20 24.29 -26.28
CA THR A 298 35.61 24.66 -26.47
C THR A 298 36.34 24.47 -25.14
N HIS A 299 37.49 23.82 -25.17
CA HIS A 299 38.34 23.58 -24.00
C HIS A 299 38.59 24.86 -23.20
N ASP A 300 38.78 26.00 -23.87
CA ASP A 300 39.00 27.32 -23.25
C ASP A 300 37.81 27.86 -22.45
N GLN A 301 36.57 27.57 -22.85
CA GLN A 301 35.38 28.04 -22.13
C GLN A 301 35.10 27.24 -20.86
N LEU A 302 35.49 25.96 -20.83
CA LEU A 302 35.48 25.17 -19.60
C LEU A 302 36.65 25.53 -18.69
N GLN A 303 37.84 25.73 -19.24
CA GLN A 303 39.04 26.06 -18.46
C GLN A 303 38.91 27.43 -17.78
N SER A 304 38.30 28.42 -18.45
CA SER A 304 38.00 29.73 -17.85
C SER A 304 36.94 29.67 -16.73
N LYS A 305 35.96 28.76 -16.83
CA LYS A 305 34.96 28.51 -15.77
C LYS A 305 35.49 27.64 -14.63
N ALA A 306 36.43 26.74 -14.92
CA ALA A 306 36.94 25.77 -13.96
C ALA A 306 38.20 26.25 -13.21
N ILE A 307 39.02 27.14 -13.79
CA ILE A 307 40.37 27.46 -13.30
C ILE A 307 40.62 28.98 -13.13
N GLY A 308 39.64 29.85 -13.36
CA GLY A 308 39.84 31.31 -13.32
C GLY A 308 38.79 32.13 -12.56
N ILE A 309 39.01 33.45 -12.54
CA ILE A 309 38.20 34.55 -11.96
C ILE A 309 36.72 34.55 -12.43
N GLY A 310 36.32 33.65 -13.34
CA GLY A 310 34.97 33.45 -13.84
C GLY A 310 34.08 32.50 -13.02
N TYR A 311 34.47 32.13 -11.80
CA TYR A 311 33.57 31.43 -10.87
C TYR A 311 32.43 32.40 -10.45
N PRO A 312 31.14 32.04 -10.60
CA PRO A 312 30.01 32.91 -10.23
C PRO A 312 29.88 33.15 -8.71
N SER A 313 30.84 32.65 -7.92
CA SER A 313 30.88 32.81 -6.47
C SER A 313 32.32 33.02 -6.01
N ILE A 314 32.89 34.19 -6.32
CA ILE A 314 34.06 34.65 -5.58
C ILE A 314 33.57 34.94 -4.15
N PRO A 315 34.18 34.36 -3.10
CA PRO A 315 33.85 34.69 -1.72
C PRO A 315 34.02 36.19 -1.53
N THR A 316 32.90 36.91 -1.41
CA THR A 316 32.88 38.37 -1.29
C THR A 316 33.16 38.82 0.14
N MET A 317 33.14 37.87 1.08
CA MET A 317 33.39 38.07 2.50
C MET A 317 34.37 37.00 2.97
N THR A 318 35.25 37.39 3.88
CA THR A 318 36.07 36.43 4.62
C THR A 318 35.18 35.56 5.52
N ILE A 319 35.69 34.39 5.93
CA ILE A 319 34.95 33.47 6.82
C ILE A 319 34.52 34.20 8.10
N ASP A 320 35.42 35.01 8.66
CA ASP A 320 35.15 35.79 9.88
C ASP A 320 34.03 36.83 9.66
N GLU A 321 34.06 37.55 8.55
CA GLU A 321 33.00 38.52 8.20
C GLU A 321 31.66 37.81 7.98
N PHE A 322 31.65 36.61 7.40
CA PHE A 322 30.44 35.82 7.22
C PHE A 322 29.84 35.42 8.58
N TYR A 323 30.63 34.94 9.52
CA TYR A 323 30.18 34.63 10.88
C TYR A 323 29.65 35.86 11.62
N GLN A 324 30.30 37.02 11.47
CA GLN A 324 29.81 38.28 12.03
C GLN A 324 28.47 38.68 11.41
N SER A 325 28.27 38.50 10.10
CA SER A 325 27.00 38.79 9.43
C SER A 325 25.85 37.89 9.90
N LEU A 326 26.14 36.61 10.17
CA LEU A 326 25.18 35.66 10.74
C LEU A 326 24.83 36.00 12.19
N ALA A 327 25.83 36.42 12.98
CA ALA A 327 25.62 36.85 14.36
C ALA A 327 24.80 38.15 14.43
N GLN A 328 25.04 39.12 13.55
CA GLN A 328 24.23 40.33 13.44
C GLN A 328 22.77 40.05 13.04
N ARG A 329 22.54 39.05 12.18
CA ARG A 329 21.18 38.59 11.83
C ARG A 329 20.53 37.73 12.93
N GLY A 330 21.26 37.38 13.99
CA GLY A 330 20.76 36.52 15.07
C GLY A 330 20.63 35.05 14.70
N LEU A 331 21.24 34.60 13.59
CA LEU A 331 21.23 33.20 13.14
C LEU A 331 22.44 32.40 13.66
N ALA A 332 23.48 33.07 14.16
CA ALA A 332 24.65 32.43 14.77
C ALA A 332 24.92 33.02 16.17
N PRO A 333 25.39 32.20 17.13
CA PRO A 333 25.74 32.67 18.45
C PRO A 333 26.93 33.63 18.40
N THR A 334 26.89 34.69 19.20
CA THR A 334 28.02 35.62 19.31
C THR A 334 29.20 34.94 20.01
N PRO A 335 30.45 35.37 19.76
CA PRO A 335 31.62 34.81 20.44
C PRO A 335 31.55 34.88 21.98
N GLU A 336 30.74 35.78 22.53
CA GLU A 336 30.44 35.85 23.97
C GLU A 336 29.46 34.75 24.41
N GLN A 337 28.41 34.46 23.62
CA GLN A 337 27.49 33.34 23.86
C GLN A 337 28.19 31.98 23.74
N VAL A 338 29.14 31.82 22.81
CA VAL A 338 29.92 30.57 22.67
C VAL A 338 30.80 30.30 23.89
N LYS A 339 31.25 31.34 24.63
CA LYS A 339 32.01 31.16 25.87
C LYS A 339 31.16 30.61 27.01
N GLU A 340 29.87 30.94 27.06
CA GLU A 340 28.92 30.39 28.05
C GLU A 340 28.45 28.97 27.68
N ILE A 341 28.51 28.59 26.40
CA ILE A 341 28.13 27.25 25.90
C ILE A 341 29.29 26.22 26.02
N ASN A 342 30.45 26.60 26.59
CA ASN A 342 31.54 25.66 26.94
C ASN A 342 31.22 24.75 28.15
N ALA A 343 29.95 24.42 28.35
CA ALA A 343 29.50 23.15 28.90
C ALA A 343 28.95 22.30 27.74
N GLY A 344 29.80 21.99 26.75
CA GLY A 344 29.41 21.22 25.58
C GLY A 344 28.84 19.83 25.96
N PRO A 345 28.04 19.21 25.08
CA PRO A 345 27.53 17.87 25.31
C PRO A 345 28.72 16.91 25.46
N LYS A 346 28.72 16.08 26.50
CA LYS A 346 29.64 14.94 26.58
C LYS A 346 29.28 13.98 25.44
N PHE A 347 29.99 14.07 24.32
CA PHE A 347 29.88 13.08 23.25
C PHE A 347 30.20 11.70 23.84
N PRO A 348 29.42 10.65 23.50
CA PRO A 348 29.78 9.29 23.89
C PRO A 348 31.17 8.99 23.32
N LYS A 349 31.99 8.28 24.10
CA LYS A 349 33.33 7.86 23.65
C LYS A 349 33.15 7.06 22.36
N ALA A 350 33.92 7.41 21.33
CA ALA A 350 33.94 6.71 20.04
C ALA A 350 33.95 5.19 20.26
N SER A 351 33.08 4.50 19.54
CA SER A 351 33.04 3.04 19.57
C SER A 351 34.39 2.48 19.07
N ASP A 352 34.72 1.25 19.45
CA ASP A 352 36.01 0.67 19.01
C ASP A 352 36.10 0.53 17.47
N ALA A 353 34.95 0.43 16.79
CA ALA A 353 34.87 0.47 15.33
C ALA A 353 35.24 1.84 14.72
N GLU A 354 34.74 2.95 15.30
CA GLU A 354 35.09 4.30 14.83
C GLU A 354 36.59 4.61 15.06
N LYS A 355 37.18 4.13 16.17
CA LYS A 355 38.62 4.30 16.39
C LYS A 355 39.45 3.55 15.36
N GLU A 356 38.99 2.38 14.92
CA GLU A 356 39.65 1.59 13.90
C GLU A 356 39.53 2.22 12.50
N GLU A 357 38.38 2.83 12.19
CA GLU A 357 38.19 3.59 10.95
C GLU A 357 39.04 4.86 10.91
N ILE A 358 39.06 5.64 12.00
CA ILE A 358 39.93 6.82 12.12
C ILE A 358 41.41 6.40 12.00
N ALA A 359 41.82 5.29 12.63
CA ALA A 359 43.16 4.78 12.49
C ALA A 359 43.47 4.41 11.01
N LYS A 360 42.57 3.67 10.35
CA LYS A 360 42.71 3.33 8.92
C LYS A 360 42.83 4.56 8.03
N GLU A 361 42.01 5.59 8.24
CA GLU A 361 42.11 6.84 7.50
C GLU A 361 43.46 7.54 7.71
N THR A 362 43.94 7.61 8.97
CA THR A 362 45.25 8.21 9.24
C THR A 362 46.43 7.43 8.67
N TYR A 363 46.32 6.10 8.51
CA TYR A 363 47.35 5.29 7.85
C TYR A 363 47.32 5.45 6.33
N ILE A 364 46.14 5.68 5.74
CA ILE A 364 45.97 5.98 4.31
C ILE A 364 46.56 7.37 4.01
N GLU A 365 46.32 8.38 4.85
CA GLU A 365 46.87 9.73 4.66
C GLU A 365 48.40 9.81 4.80
N LYS A 366 49.01 8.88 5.55
CA LYS A 366 50.47 8.84 5.78
C LYS A 366 51.24 8.01 4.77
N ASP A 367 50.59 7.47 3.74
CA ASP A 367 51.20 6.61 2.71
C ASP A 367 52.06 5.48 3.31
N ASP A 368 51.54 4.81 4.35
CA ASP A 368 52.29 3.74 5.03
C ASP A 368 52.54 2.56 4.07
N PRO A 369 53.82 2.19 3.79
CA PRO A 369 54.17 1.23 2.75
C PRO A 369 53.55 -0.16 2.94
N ASP A 370 53.31 -0.58 4.19
CA ASP A 370 52.75 -1.89 4.50
C ASP A 370 51.24 -1.97 4.15
N MET A 371 50.50 -0.89 4.39
CA MET A 371 49.08 -0.80 4.02
C MET A 371 48.92 -0.73 2.51
N ILE A 372 49.78 0.03 1.81
CA ILE A 372 49.77 0.08 0.34
C ILE A 372 50.02 -1.31 -0.25
N LYS A 373 50.98 -2.06 0.31
CA LYS A 373 51.28 -3.43 -0.12
C LYS A 373 50.10 -4.37 0.13
N HIS A 374 49.44 -4.25 1.28
CA HIS A 374 48.26 -5.03 1.60
C HIS A 374 47.10 -4.72 0.64
N LEU A 375 46.81 -3.43 0.37
CA LEU A 375 45.78 -3.02 -0.59
C LEU A 375 46.07 -3.56 -2.00
N ARG A 376 47.31 -3.46 -2.48
CA ARG A 376 47.70 -4.01 -3.79
C ARG A 376 47.53 -5.53 -3.84
N SER A 377 47.96 -6.24 -2.79
CA SER A 377 47.79 -7.70 -2.73
C SER A 377 46.31 -8.14 -2.70
N MET A 378 45.44 -7.30 -2.14
CA MET A 378 43.99 -7.53 -2.13
C MET A 378 43.33 -7.25 -3.48
N ASP A 379 43.91 -6.35 -4.28
CA ASP A 379 43.47 -6.09 -5.65
C ASP A 379 43.90 -7.23 -6.57
N ASP A 380 45.18 -7.63 -6.51
CA ASP A 380 45.72 -8.79 -7.24
C ASP A 380 44.90 -10.06 -6.95
N PHE A 381 44.56 -10.29 -5.67
CA PHE A 381 43.70 -11.41 -5.28
C PHE A 381 42.28 -11.33 -5.88
N LYS A 382 41.70 -10.13 -5.99
CA LYS A 382 40.34 -9.97 -6.58
C LYS A 382 40.33 -10.14 -8.08
N ASP A 383 41.42 -9.78 -8.76
CA ASP A 383 41.59 -9.99 -10.19
C ASP A 383 41.74 -11.49 -10.52
N ASP A 384 42.48 -12.22 -9.68
CA ASP A 384 42.67 -13.67 -9.82
C ASP A 384 41.46 -14.51 -9.35
N ASN A 385 40.58 -13.97 -8.50
CA ASN A 385 39.42 -14.69 -7.95
C ASN A 385 38.10 -14.02 -8.38
N ARG A 386 37.43 -14.64 -9.37
CA ARG A 386 36.18 -14.10 -9.91
C ARG A 386 35.06 -14.15 -8.86
N ARG A 387 34.27 -13.08 -8.78
CA ARG A 387 33.08 -13.01 -7.90
C ARG A 387 32.21 -14.27 -8.09
N GLY A 388 32.04 -15.04 -7.02
CA GLY A 388 31.21 -16.25 -6.99
C GLY A 388 31.95 -17.59 -7.11
N GLU A 389 33.29 -17.62 -7.17
CA GLU A 389 34.04 -18.88 -7.20
C GLU A 389 33.92 -19.74 -5.94
N GLY A 390 33.71 -19.14 -4.77
CA GLY A 390 33.62 -19.88 -3.50
C GLY A 390 32.31 -20.63 -3.26
N ASN A 391 31.23 -20.35 -4.00
CA ASN A 391 29.90 -20.92 -3.72
C ASN A 391 29.44 -21.95 -4.77
N ARG A 392 30.39 -22.73 -5.31
CA ARG A 392 30.13 -23.75 -6.35
C ARG A 392 29.87 -25.16 -5.80
N HIS A 393 29.98 -25.38 -4.49
CA HIS A 393 29.81 -26.71 -3.89
C HIS A 393 28.35 -27.10 -3.57
N ASN A 394 27.40 -26.16 -3.60
CA ASN A 394 25.96 -26.43 -3.36
C ASN A 394 25.14 -26.46 -4.66
N ARG A 395 25.70 -27.00 -5.75
CA ARG A 395 24.95 -27.29 -6.99
C ARG A 395 24.98 -28.80 -7.24
N SER A 396 24.20 -29.53 -6.44
CA SER A 396 23.80 -30.92 -6.66
C SER A 396 22.29 -31.01 -6.55
#